data_AF-E3MV20-F1
#
_entry.id   AF-E3MV20-F1
#
_cell.length_a   1.000
_cell.length_b   1.000
_cell.length_c   1.000
_cell.angle_alpha   90.00
_cell.angle_beta   90.00
_cell.angle_gamma   90.00
#
_symmetry.space_group_name_H-M   'P 1'
#
loop_
_entity.id
_entity.type
_entity.pdbx_description
1 polymer ?
#
loop_
_entity_poly.entity_id
_entity_poly.type
_entity_poly.pdbx_seq_one_letter_code
_entity_poly.pdbx_strand_id
1 'polypeptide(L)'
;MEFFGFACEQNEDKIKIFTLEQGMVELEYEGCDPLGKWFDVSDDEIELHPTYSNKEIEVWEEDGEVFAKVLAIGPNMFCLPKDIKEKYSKVAAWSPLLKYLDDETGIFAGIRGNDVVYVVVKYAPWFNGPSVREQGLFKIQEVFEIEEDRYTAYCRQTPWTLEYMGRTLTQSLKPKPNTIAFNQYQKVDDDGFRIGLCIKSSYPNSGFNQELNPSDGSYKFCSLLFTPDYGIVRYTFPVNKPRMVTRTAEAVYDVDSDFTSIDKRIGQWYTFQVTEARSRTKSKKKTDSPAILHSTARKVASANHPRETVVVDEEVELESSFLFDYNMFETESNRLIKNWYARYKGLSRKSHFWDADLGRVEVYPFISMEIIKSIEKHRETLEPSEAELLQKEAIVVVVRTVVHKNFMMNFKNYPMQGVFTAKKLEKICYLDGGRLIPLEKE
;
A
#
# COMPACT_ATOMS: atom_id res chain seq x y z
N MET A 1 -15.27 -15.38 11.44
CA MET A 1 -14.40 -14.20 11.25
C MET A 1 -14.30 -13.54 12.62
N GLU A 2 -13.08 -13.35 13.11
CA GLU A 2 -12.82 -12.88 14.48
C GLU A 2 -12.51 -11.38 14.46
N PHE A 3 -13.20 -10.61 15.31
CA PHE A 3 -12.99 -9.18 15.49
C PHE A 3 -12.95 -8.85 16.96
N PHE A 4 -12.47 -7.65 17.26
CA PHE A 4 -12.27 -7.19 18.62
C PHE A 4 -12.87 -5.78 18.77
N GLY A 5 -13.57 -5.52 19.88
CA GLY A 5 -14.30 -4.27 20.05
C GLY A 5 -14.75 -4.01 21.48
N PHE A 6 -15.39 -2.86 21.70
CA PHE A 6 -15.95 -2.49 22.99
C PHE A 6 -17.44 -2.19 22.92
N ALA A 7 -18.16 -2.49 24.00
CA ALA A 7 -19.60 -2.31 24.07
C ALA A 7 -19.99 -0.84 24.23
N CYS A 8 -20.92 -0.38 23.40
CA CYS A 8 -21.40 1.00 23.37
C CYS A 8 -22.87 1.14 23.79
N GLU A 9 -23.69 0.10 23.58
CA GLU A 9 -25.13 0.12 23.86
C GLU A 9 -25.58 -1.29 24.28
N GLN A 10 -26.54 -1.38 25.21
CA GLN A 10 -27.22 -2.63 25.55
C GLN A 10 -28.73 -2.38 25.60
N ASN A 11 -29.51 -3.22 24.92
CA ASN A 11 -30.96 -3.22 24.93
C ASN A 11 -31.47 -4.63 25.24
N GLU A 12 -32.16 -4.82 26.37
CA GLU A 12 -32.74 -6.11 26.79
C GLU A 12 -31.76 -7.30 26.65
N ASP A 13 -31.88 -8.07 25.56
CA ASP A 13 -31.12 -9.27 25.20
C ASP A 13 -30.07 -9.03 24.11
N LYS A 14 -29.77 -7.76 23.79
CA LYS A 14 -28.86 -7.37 22.73
C LYS A 14 -27.80 -6.40 23.20
N ILE A 15 -26.61 -6.54 22.63
CA ILE A 15 -25.48 -5.63 22.81
C ILE A 15 -25.05 -5.07 21.45
N LYS A 16 -24.63 -3.81 21.44
CA LYS A 16 -23.93 -3.24 20.29
C LYS A 16 -22.47 -2.97 20.63
N ILE A 17 -21.60 -3.61 19.86
CA ILE A 17 -20.15 -3.55 20.03
C ILE A 17 -19.55 -2.76 18.87
N PHE A 18 -18.73 -1.76 19.17
CA PHE A 18 -17.93 -1.07 18.17
C PHE A 18 -16.65 -1.84 17.90
N THR A 19 -16.43 -2.20 16.64
CA THR A 19 -15.22 -2.83 16.11
C THR A 19 -14.55 -1.91 15.08
N LEU A 20 -13.23 -1.97 14.95
CA LEU A 20 -12.50 -1.18 13.95
C LEU A 20 -12.86 -1.61 12.52
N GLU A 21 -12.93 -2.92 12.34
CA GLU A 21 -13.09 -3.62 11.07
C GLU A 21 -14.49 -3.47 10.51
N GLN A 22 -15.52 -3.67 11.34
CA GLN A 22 -16.91 -3.70 10.90
C GLN A 22 -17.74 -2.48 11.32
N GLY A 23 -17.23 -1.63 12.22
CA GLY A 23 -18.02 -0.59 12.84
C GLY A 23 -18.92 -1.18 13.93
N MET A 24 -20.19 -0.76 13.98
CA MET A 24 -21.13 -1.32 14.96
C MET A 24 -21.64 -2.70 14.53
N VAL A 25 -21.50 -3.66 15.43
CA VAL A 25 -22.08 -5.00 15.33
C VAL A 25 -23.12 -5.16 16.44
N GLU A 26 -24.29 -5.71 16.12
CA GLU A 26 -25.35 -6.01 17.09
C GLU A 26 -25.46 -7.52 17.26
N LEU A 27 -25.42 -8.00 18.49
CA LEU A 27 -25.39 -9.43 18.84
C LEU A 27 -26.30 -9.70 20.04
N GLU A 28 -26.75 -10.94 20.19
CA GLU A 28 -27.47 -11.38 21.40
C GLU A 28 -26.51 -11.45 22.59
N TYR A 29 -26.93 -10.97 23.75
CA TYR A 29 -26.13 -10.94 24.98
C TYR A 29 -27.02 -10.95 26.22
N GLU A 30 -26.85 -11.98 27.06
CA GLU A 30 -27.60 -12.15 28.31
C GLU A 30 -26.81 -11.68 29.56
N GLY A 31 -25.61 -11.12 29.40
CA GLY A 31 -24.79 -10.67 30.53
C GLY A 31 -25.19 -9.30 31.10
N CYS A 32 -24.65 -8.97 32.27
CA CYS A 32 -24.91 -7.68 32.94
C CYS A 32 -23.73 -6.70 32.79
N ASP A 33 -24.06 -5.40 32.77
CA ASP A 33 -23.12 -4.27 32.76
C ASP A 33 -22.00 -4.36 31.71
N PRO A 34 -22.31 -4.54 30.41
CA PRO A 34 -21.28 -4.73 29.39
C PRO A 34 -20.61 -3.44 28.94
N LEU A 35 -21.22 -2.28 29.18
CA LEU A 35 -20.82 -1.00 28.61
C LEU A 35 -19.36 -0.66 28.95
N GLY A 36 -18.62 -0.17 27.95
CA GLY A 36 -17.19 0.17 28.06
C GLY A 36 -16.24 -1.02 28.18
N LYS A 37 -16.75 -2.25 28.30
CA LYS A 37 -15.93 -3.47 28.33
C LYS A 37 -15.59 -3.96 26.93
N TRP A 38 -14.48 -4.67 26.83
CA TRP A 38 -13.96 -5.22 25.59
C TRP A 38 -14.44 -6.66 25.36
N PHE A 39 -14.64 -7.01 24.10
CA PHE A 39 -15.16 -8.30 23.67
C PHE A 39 -14.41 -8.81 22.44
N ASP A 40 -14.15 -10.11 22.43
CA ASP A 40 -13.84 -10.87 21.22
C ASP A 40 -15.15 -11.30 20.57
N VAL A 41 -15.26 -11.11 19.25
CA VAL A 41 -16.47 -11.40 18.47
C VAL A 41 -16.09 -12.40 17.39
N SER A 42 -16.70 -13.59 17.40
CA SER A 42 -16.44 -14.65 16.42
C SER A 42 -17.73 -15.25 15.88
N ASP A 43 -18.00 -15.04 14.59
CA ASP A 43 -19.19 -15.53 13.86
C ASP A 43 -20.54 -15.19 14.54
N ASP A 44 -20.93 -15.88 15.63
CA ASP A 44 -22.12 -15.64 16.45
C ASP A 44 -21.86 -15.67 17.97
N GLU A 45 -20.61 -15.84 18.40
CA GLU A 45 -20.21 -15.91 19.81
C GLU A 45 -19.49 -14.62 20.23
N ILE A 46 -19.76 -14.19 21.47
CA ILE A 46 -19.06 -13.07 22.10
C ILE A 46 -18.47 -13.50 23.43
N GLU A 47 -17.18 -13.24 23.60
CA GLU A 47 -16.48 -13.51 24.84
C GLU A 47 -15.97 -12.20 25.43
N LEU A 48 -16.18 -12.02 26.73
CA LEU A 48 -15.65 -10.87 27.45
C LEU A 48 -14.12 -10.95 27.45
N HIS A 49 -13.46 -9.92 26.93
CA HIS A 49 -12.01 -9.81 26.97
C HIS A 49 -11.60 -9.07 28.26
N PRO A 50 -11.08 -9.77 29.29
CA PRO A 50 -10.99 -9.25 30.65
C PRO A 50 -10.01 -8.08 30.82
N THR A 51 -9.00 -7.98 29.96
CA THR A 51 -8.01 -6.89 29.99
C THR A 51 -7.52 -6.56 28.61
N TYR A 52 -7.85 -5.37 28.10
CA TYR A 52 -7.23 -4.82 26.91
C TYR A 52 -6.43 -3.58 27.28
N SER A 53 -5.11 -3.63 27.09
CA SER A 53 -4.24 -2.47 27.27
C SER A 53 -3.69 -2.05 25.92
N ASN A 54 -4.42 -1.19 25.23
CA ASN A 54 -3.85 -0.42 24.13
C ASN A 54 -3.59 1.00 24.62
N LYS A 55 -2.36 1.48 24.46
CA LYS A 55 -2.00 2.86 24.83
C LYS A 55 -2.63 3.91 23.91
N GLU A 56 -3.18 3.48 22.77
CA GLU A 56 -3.75 4.35 21.75
C GLU A 56 -5.25 4.64 21.96
N ILE A 57 -5.93 3.83 22.78
CA ILE A 57 -7.34 4.01 23.14
C ILE A 57 -7.61 3.57 24.58
N GLU A 58 -8.19 4.47 25.36
CA GLU A 58 -8.71 4.20 26.71
C GLU A 58 -10.24 4.33 26.66
N VAL A 59 -10.97 3.31 27.09
CA VAL A 59 -12.44 3.26 27.06
C VAL A 59 -12.94 3.07 28.48
N TRP A 60 -13.99 3.81 28.84
CA TRP A 60 -14.67 3.66 30.12
C TRP A 60 -16.16 3.94 29.99
N GLU A 61 -16.90 3.56 31.02
CA GLU A 61 -18.30 3.88 31.20
C GLU A 61 -18.44 4.83 32.40
N GLU A 62 -19.33 5.81 32.25
CA GLU A 62 -19.71 6.75 33.31
C GLU A 62 -21.20 7.07 33.15
N ASP A 63 -21.99 6.84 34.20
CA ASP A 63 -23.43 7.11 34.27
C ASP A 63 -24.26 6.48 33.12
N GLY A 64 -23.89 5.28 32.69
CA GLY A 64 -24.53 4.54 31.59
C GLY A 64 -24.09 5.01 30.20
N GLU A 65 -23.12 5.91 30.11
CA GLU A 65 -22.60 6.45 28.86
C GLU A 65 -21.17 5.97 28.62
N VAL A 66 -20.85 5.65 27.36
CA VAL A 66 -19.54 5.13 26.99
C VAL A 66 -18.67 6.24 26.43
N PHE A 67 -17.47 6.36 26.98
CA PHE A 67 -16.47 7.34 26.60
C PHE A 67 -15.21 6.66 26.12
N ALA A 68 -14.47 7.37 25.26
CA ALA A 68 -13.15 6.95 24.83
C ALA A 68 -12.20 8.13 24.76
N LYS A 69 -10.94 7.91 25.13
CA LYS A 69 -9.84 8.84 24.95
C LYS A 69 -8.93 8.30 23.85
N VAL A 70 -8.76 9.08 22.79
CA VAL A 70 -8.00 8.70 21.60
C VAL A 70 -7.23 9.89 21.05
N LEU A 71 -6.25 9.62 20.19
CA LEU A 71 -5.68 10.65 19.32
C LEU A 71 -6.63 10.95 18.16
N ALA A 72 -6.73 12.24 17.83
CA ALA A 72 -7.47 12.74 16.69
C ALA A 72 -6.72 13.88 15.99
N ILE A 73 -7.10 14.11 14.74
CA ILE A 73 -6.49 15.11 13.86
C ILE A 73 -7.55 15.78 12.99
N GLY A 74 -7.45 17.09 12.83
CA GLY A 74 -8.29 17.85 11.93
C GLY A 74 -7.64 18.10 10.58
N PRO A 75 -8.42 18.22 9.50
CA PRO A 75 -7.90 18.55 8.18
C PRO A 75 -7.26 19.95 8.15
N ASN A 76 -6.05 20.06 7.58
CA ASN A 76 -5.44 21.36 7.31
C ASN A 76 -6.00 21.99 6.03
N MET A 77 -7.07 22.76 6.17
CA MET A 77 -7.78 23.43 5.07
C MET A 77 -6.95 24.46 4.29
N PHE A 78 -5.76 24.83 4.75
CA PHE A 78 -4.84 25.72 4.03
C PHE A 78 -3.89 24.96 3.10
N CYS A 79 -3.58 23.71 3.42
CA CYS A 79 -2.62 22.88 2.67
C CYS A 79 -3.29 21.95 1.66
N LEU A 80 -4.59 21.67 1.82
CA LEU A 80 -5.32 20.77 0.93
C LEU A 80 -5.70 21.44 -0.41
N PRO A 81 -5.62 20.70 -1.54
CA PRO A 81 -6.19 21.15 -2.82
C PRO A 81 -7.67 21.49 -2.69
N LYS A 82 -8.16 22.42 -3.52
CA LYS A 82 -9.51 22.97 -3.43
C LYS A 82 -10.61 21.91 -3.35
N ASP A 83 -10.56 20.89 -4.21
CA ASP A 83 -11.58 19.86 -4.29
C ASP A 83 -11.55 18.90 -3.08
N ILE A 84 -10.37 18.53 -2.58
CA ILE A 84 -10.23 17.77 -1.34
C ILE A 84 -10.70 18.62 -0.16
N LYS A 85 -10.30 19.89 -0.10
CA LYS A 85 -10.76 20.84 0.93
C LYS A 85 -12.28 20.94 0.98
N GLU A 86 -12.94 21.10 -0.17
CA GLU A 86 -14.41 21.15 -0.24
C GLU A 86 -15.03 19.84 0.26
N LYS A 87 -14.48 18.70 -0.15
CA LYS A 87 -14.94 17.35 0.22
C LYS A 87 -14.87 17.07 1.73
N TYR A 88 -13.83 17.56 2.42
CA TYR A 88 -13.62 17.34 3.86
C TYR A 88 -13.98 18.58 4.70
N SER A 89 -14.60 19.60 4.11
CA SER A 89 -14.85 20.91 4.76
C SER A 89 -15.68 20.85 6.04
N LYS A 90 -16.55 19.83 6.16
CA LYS A 90 -17.43 19.60 7.32
C LYS A 90 -16.86 18.61 8.34
N VAL A 91 -15.71 18.01 8.06
CA VAL A 91 -15.07 17.07 9.01
C VAL A 91 -14.37 17.89 10.08
N ALA A 92 -14.82 17.72 11.33
CA ALA A 92 -14.16 18.34 12.47
C ALA A 92 -12.84 17.64 12.78
N ALA A 93 -12.88 16.34 13.03
CA ALA A 93 -11.70 15.53 13.29
C ALA A 93 -11.85 14.08 12.80
N TRP A 94 -10.71 13.40 12.72
CA TRP A 94 -10.62 11.97 12.42
C TRP A 94 -9.70 11.28 13.42
N SER A 95 -10.07 10.08 13.82
CA SER A 95 -9.23 9.15 14.57
C SER A 95 -9.04 7.87 13.76
N PRO A 96 -7.84 7.27 13.72
CA PRO A 96 -7.64 5.96 13.09
C PRO A 96 -8.47 4.86 13.77
N LEU A 97 -8.83 5.04 15.04
CA LEU A 97 -9.57 4.06 15.82
C LEU A 97 -11.08 4.31 15.78
N LEU A 98 -11.52 5.57 15.84
CA LEU A 98 -12.95 5.90 15.92
C LEU A 98 -13.54 6.48 14.63
N LYS A 99 -12.73 6.61 13.57
CA LYS A 99 -13.08 7.20 12.27
C LYS A 99 -13.50 8.67 12.42
N TYR A 100 -14.60 9.09 11.81
CA TYR A 100 -15.05 10.49 11.82
C TYR A 100 -15.67 10.87 13.17
N LEU A 101 -15.21 11.98 13.71
CA LEU A 101 -15.67 12.54 14.98
C LEU A 101 -16.43 13.84 14.71
N ASP A 102 -17.57 13.98 15.35
CA ASP A 102 -18.37 15.21 15.32
C ASP A 102 -18.02 16.12 16.50
N ASP A 103 -18.10 17.43 16.28
CA ASP A 103 -17.69 18.46 17.24
C ASP A 103 -18.79 19.53 17.31
N GLU A 104 -19.90 19.19 17.96
CA GLU A 104 -21.07 20.08 18.07
C GLU A 104 -20.75 21.40 18.77
N THR A 105 -19.80 21.37 19.70
CA THR A 105 -19.38 22.52 20.51
C THR A 105 -18.30 23.35 19.83
N GLY A 106 -17.71 22.86 18.74
CA GLY A 106 -16.68 23.55 17.97
C GLY A 106 -15.34 23.68 18.70
N ILE A 107 -15.06 22.84 19.70
CA ILE A 107 -13.84 22.90 20.50
C ILE A 107 -12.61 22.65 19.61
N PHE A 108 -12.73 21.71 18.66
CA PHE A 108 -11.66 21.32 17.75
C PHE A 108 -11.31 22.42 16.74
N ALA A 109 -12.22 23.38 16.47
CA ALA A 109 -11.96 24.49 15.56
C ALA A 109 -10.80 25.40 16.02
N GLY A 110 -10.48 25.39 17.32
CA GLY A 110 -9.31 26.07 17.88
C GLY A 110 -7.97 25.37 17.62
N ILE A 111 -7.98 24.12 17.16
CA ILE A 111 -6.79 23.32 16.89
C ILE A 111 -6.31 23.58 15.47
N ARG A 112 -4.99 23.80 15.32
CA ARG A 112 -4.40 23.98 14.00
C ARG A 112 -4.46 22.65 13.24
N GLY A 113 -4.93 22.69 12.00
CA GLY A 113 -4.99 21.49 11.17
C GLY A 113 -3.62 20.82 11.00
N ASN A 114 -3.63 19.49 11.01
CA ASN A 114 -2.48 18.57 11.12
C ASN A 114 -1.84 18.41 12.51
N ASP A 115 -2.22 19.21 13.50
CA ASP A 115 -1.82 18.94 14.88
C ASP A 115 -2.60 17.72 15.38
N VAL A 116 -1.89 16.82 16.05
CA VAL A 116 -2.45 15.60 16.63
C VAL A 116 -2.66 15.88 18.11
N VAL A 117 -3.87 15.67 18.60
CA VAL A 117 -4.28 15.98 19.98
C VAL A 117 -5.00 14.79 20.59
N TYR A 118 -4.93 14.68 21.91
CA TYR A 118 -5.84 13.79 22.64
C TYR A 118 -7.23 14.42 22.70
N VAL A 119 -8.24 13.61 22.45
CA VAL A 119 -9.65 13.98 22.61
C VAL A 119 -10.35 12.97 23.48
N VAL A 120 -11.30 13.45 24.28
CA VAL A 120 -12.30 12.59 24.92
C VAL A 120 -13.58 12.70 24.10
N VAL A 121 -14.09 11.54 23.69
CA VAL A 121 -15.31 11.43 22.92
C VAL A 121 -16.33 10.60 23.68
N LYS A 122 -17.60 10.88 23.41
CA LYS A 122 -18.74 10.13 23.91
C LYS A 122 -19.37 9.37 22.76
N TYR A 123 -19.79 8.12 23.01
CA TYR A 123 -20.66 7.40 22.10
C TYR A 123 -22.01 8.12 21.98
N ALA A 124 -22.25 8.68 20.80
CA ALA A 124 -23.44 9.43 20.47
C ALA A 124 -23.60 9.41 18.94
N PRO A 125 -24.24 8.36 18.38
CA PRO A 125 -24.44 8.23 16.95
C PRO A 125 -25.07 9.47 16.33
N TRP A 126 -24.57 9.84 15.15
CA TRP A 126 -25.00 11.06 14.46
C TRP A 126 -25.06 10.85 12.94
N PHE A 127 -25.97 11.59 12.31
CA PHE A 127 -26.22 11.55 10.88
C PHE A 127 -26.61 12.96 10.39
N ASN A 128 -25.66 13.62 9.75
CA ASN A 128 -25.77 14.96 9.20
C ASN A 128 -25.92 14.96 7.67
N GLY A 129 -25.79 13.78 7.04
CA GLY A 129 -25.88 13.62 5.61
C GLY A 129 -25.56 12.19 5.17
N PRO A 130 -25.80 11.87 3.89
CA PRO A 130 -25.69 10.50 3.41
C PRO A 130 -24.24 10.06 3.13
N SER A 131 -23.23 10.95 3.23
CA SER A 131 -21.81 10.59 3.08
C SER A 131 -21.28 9.84 4.32
N VAL A 132 -20.29 8.96 4.16
CA VAL A 132 -19.58 8.31 5.27
C VAL A 132 -18.93 9.33 6.22
N ARG A 133 -18.61 10.53 5.73
CA ARG A 133 -18.01 11.64 6.50
C ARG A 133 -19.02 12.49 7.25
N GLU A 134 -20.29 12.35 6.90
CA GLU A 134 -21.41 13.08 7.50
C GLU A 134 -22.23 12.17 8.41
N GLN A 135 -21.64 11.05 8.83
CA GLN A 135 -22.20 10.16 9.83
C GLN A 135 -21.07 9.58 10.68
N GLY A 136 -21.39 9.21 11.92
CA GLY A 136 -20.42 8.66 12.83
C GLY A 136 -21.06 8.22 14.13
N LEU A 137 -20.22 7.73 15.05
CA LEU A 137 -20.67 7.09 16.29
C LEU A 137 -20.26 7.88 17.53
N PHE A 138 -19.30 8.79 17.39
CA PHE A 138 -18.67 9.45 18.51
C PHE A 138 -18.63 10.96 18.33
N LYS A 139 -18.86 11.69 19.43
CA LYS A 139 -18.85 13.16 19.52
C LYS A 139 -17.80 13.64 20.51
N ILE A 140 -17.03 14.65 20.12
CA ILE A 140 -15.99 15.26 20.95
C ILE A 140 -16.64 15.98 22.13
N GLN A 141 -16.13 15.69 23.33
CA GLN A 141 -16.51 16.35 24.58
C GLN A 141 -15.41 17.29 25.04
N GLU A 142 -14.15 16.84 24.97
CA GLU A 142 -12.99 17.59 25.44
C GLU A 142 -11.77 17.38 24.53
N VAL A 143 -10.89 18.38 24.48
CA VAL A 143 -9.61 18.33 23.76
C VAL A 143 -8.49 18.67 24.74
N PHE A 144 -7.43 17.86 24.70
CA PHE A 144 -6.26 17.97 25.57
C PHE A 144 -5.03 18.45 24.77
N GLU A 145 -3.88 18.44 25.44
CA GLU A 145 -2.61 18.92 24.89
C GLU A 145 -2.23 18.25 23.56
N ILE A 146 -1.43 18.97 22.79
CA ILE A 146 -0.86 18.51 21.52
C ILE A 146 0.17 17.42 21.80
N GLU A 147 0.04 16.29 21.11
CA GLU A 147 0.99 15.19 21.23
C GLU A 147 2.21 15.48 20.34
N GLU A 148 3.31 15.90 20.95
CA GLU A 148 4.56 16.25 20.27
C GLU A 148 5.43 15.03 19.90
N ASP A 149 5.09 13.83 20.40
CA ASP A 149 5.93 12.65 20.24
C ASP A 149 5.94 12.07 18.81
N ARG A 150 7.08 11.43 18.49
CA ARG A 150 7.41 10.87 17.16
C ARG A 150 6.52 9.68 16.74
N TYR A 151 5.68 9.14 17.63
CA TYR A 151 4.88 7.94 17.38
C TYR A 151 3.46 8.22 16.84
N THR A 152 3.14 9.46 16.49
CA THR A 152 1.82 9.86 15.97
C THR A 152 1.68 9.70 14.44
N ALA A 153 2.60 8.99 13.78
CA ALA A 153 2.61 8.84 12.32
C ALA A 153 1.38 8.10 11.78
N TYR A 154 0.88 7.09 12.50
CA TYR A 154 -0.32 6.33 12.12
C TYR A 154 -1.58 7.21 12.10
N CYS A 155 -1.71 8.13 13.07
CA CYS A 155 -2.82 9.08 13.13
C CYS A 155 -2.83 10.08 11.97
N ARG A 156 -1.70 10.27 11.27
CA ARG A 156 -1.61 11.17 10.10
C ARG A 156 -1.99 10.49 8.78
N GLN A 157 -2.32 9.20 8.78
CA GLN A 157 -2.82 8.48 7.60
C GLN A 157 -4.32 8.71 7.38
N THR A 158 -4.75 9.97 7.44
CA THR A 158 -6.16 10.36 7.31
C THR A 158 -6.65 10.15 5.89
N PRO A 159 -7.98 9.99 5.66
CA PRO A 159 -8.54 9.84 4.32
C PRO A 159 -8.14 10.97 3.34
N TRP A 160 -8.12 12.23 3.80
CA TRP A 160 -7.67 13.36 2.98
C TRP A 160 -6.17 13.35 2.69
N THR A 161 -5.35 12.88 3.63
CA THR A 161 -3.89 12.76 3.43
C THR A 161 -3.58 11.65 2.45
N LEU A 162 -4.22 10.48 2.60
CA LEU A 162 -4.06 9.35 1.68
C LEU A 162 -4.55 9.71 0.27
N GLU A 163 -5.66 10.44 0.15
CA GLU A 163 -6.17 10.93 -1.13
C GLU A 163 -5.19 11.92 -1.80
N TYR A 164 -4.69 12.88 -1.03
CA TYR A 164 -3.70 13.84 -1.50
C TYR A 164 -2.39 13.16 -1.91
N MET A 165 -1.88 12.25 -1.09
CA MET A 165 -0.69 11.46 -1.37
C MET A 165 -0.90 10.62 -2.63
N GLY A 166 -1.99 9.85 -2.73
CA GLY A 166 -2.27 9.03 -3.91
C GLY A 166 -2.27 9.81 -5.23
N ARG A 167 -2.71 11.07 -5.21
CA ARG A 167 -2.71 11.97 -6.38
C ARG A 167 -1.35 12.59 -6.69
N THR A 168 -0.44 12.68 -5.72
CA THR A 168 0.84 13.41 -5.84
C THR A 168 2.09 12.51 -5.75
N LEU A 169 1.95 11.28 -5.29
CA LEU A 169 3.02 10.31 -5.01
C LEU A 169 3.94 10.06 -6.21
N THR A 170 3.40 10.13 -7.43
CA THR A 170 4.16 10.00 -8.68
C THR A 170 5.45 10.82 -8.69
N GLN A 171 5.43 12.05 -8.19
CA GLN A 171 6.62 12.92 -8.21
C GLN A 171 7.68 12.47 -7.19
N SER A 172 7.24 11.99 -6.02
CA SER A 172 8.12 11.57 -4.93
C SER A 172 8.72 10.18 -5.15
N LEU A 173 7.99 9.30 -5.81
CA LEU A 173 8.38 7.90 -6.06
C LEU A 173 9.20 7.72 -7.33
N LYS A 174 9.18 8.71 -8.24
CA LYS A 174 10.02 8.68 -9.43
C LYS A 174 11.50 8.76 -9.02
N PRO A 175 12.38 7.91 -9.60
CA PRO A 175 13.81 7.98 -9.35
C PRO A 175 14.35 9.38 -9.59
N LYS A 176 15.12 9.89 -8.62
CA LYS A 176 15.73 11.21 -8.72
C LYS A 176 16.82 11.23 -9.79
N PRO A 177 17.11 12.38 -10.43
CA PRO A 177 18.10 12.45 -11.50
C PRO A 177 19.50 11.97 -11.14
N ASN A 178 19.85 11.93 -9.85
CA ASN A 178 21.13 11.50 -9.31
C ASN A 178 21.16 10.04 -8.83
N THR A 179 20.20 9.21 -9.25
CA THR A 179 20.18 7.78 -8.93
C THR A 179 20.54 6.92 -10.15
N ILE A 180 21.04 5.70 -9.89
CA ILE A 180 21.42 4.73 -10.92
C ILE A 180 20.19 4.30 -11.74
N ALA A 181 19.03 4.20 -11.10
CA ALA A 181 17.77 3.94 -11.77
C ALA A 181 17.41 5.01 -12.82
N PHE A 182 17.68 6.29 -12.53
CA PHE A 182 17.43 7.36 -13.49
C PHE A 182 18.47 7.40 -14.60
N ASN A 183 19.75 7.24 -14.23
CA ASN A 183 20.86 7.23 -15.17
C ASN A 183 21.84 6.12 -14.80
N GLN A 184 21.77 5.02 -15.58
CA GLN A 184 22.58 3.82 -15.36
C GLN A 184 24.08 4.05 -15.54
N TYR A 185 24.51 5.18 -16.08
CA TYR A 185 25.92 5.53 -16.28
C TYR A 185 26.49 6.37 -15.12
N GLN A 186 25.69 6.62 -14.09
CA GLN A 186 26.18 7.31 -12.89
C GLN A 186 27.11 6.42 -12.08
N LYS A 187 27.95 7.10 -11.30
CA LYS A 187 28.81 6.45 -10.32
C LYS A 187 27.93 5.84 -9.23
N VAL A 188 28.22 4.59 -8.86
CA VAL A 188 27.58 3.97 -7.71
C VAL A 188 28.04 4.65 -6.43
N ASP A 189 27.08 4.92 -5.56
CA ASP A 189 27.33 5.28 -4.17
C ASP A 189 27.45 3.99 -3.35
N ASP A 190 28.63 3.75 -2.76
CA ASP A 190 28.89 2.56 -1.95
C ASP A 190 28.44 2.70 -0.49
N ASP A 191 27.86 3.86 -0.15
CA ASP A 191 27.33 4.19 1.16
C ASP A 191 25.83 3.86 1.34
N GLY A 192 25.52 3.40 2.55
CA GLY A 192 24.16 3.08 2.99
C GLY A 192 23.67 1.69 2.55
N PHE A 193 22.73 1.16 3.32
CA PHE A 193 21.99 -0.04 2.95
C PHE A 193 20.78 0.33 2.12
N ARG A 194 20.31 -0.61 1.31
CA ARG A 194 19.06 -0.54 0.55
C ARG A 194 18.28 -1.82 0.80
N ILE A 195 16.96 -1.73 0.66
CA ILE A 195 16.09 -2.90 0.62
C ILE A 195 15.74 -3.15 -0.85
N GLY A 196 15.73 -4.42 -1.26
CA GLY A 196 15.30 -4.79 -2.60
C GLY A 196 14.78 -6.22 -2.69
N LEU A 197 13.92 -6.42 -3.69
CA LEU A 197 13.23 -7.67 -3.97
C LEU A 197 14.05 -8.54 -4.91
N CYS A 198 14.26 -9.82 -4.60
CA CYS A 198 14.89 -10.74 -5.52
C CYS A 198 13.89 -11.21 -6.60
N ILE A 199 13.97 -10.58 -7.78
CA ILE A 199 13.06 -10.83 -8.92
C ILE A 199 13.46 -12.06 -9.75
N LYS A 200 14.73 -12.46 -9.70
CA LYS A 200 15.24 -13.69 -10.33
C LYS A 200 16.35 -14.27 -9.46
N SER A 201 16.26 -15.55 -9.13
CA SER A 201 17.26 -16.24 -8.30
C SER A 201 18.45 -16.81 -9.11
N SER A 202 18.28 -17.02 -10.41
CA SER A 202 19.32 -17.47 -11.34
C SER A 202 19.09 -16.88 -12.72
N TYR A 203 19.94 -15.93 -13.12
CA TYR A 203 19.91 -15.24 -14.41
C TYR A 203 21.33 -15.08 -14.99
N PRO A 204 21.52 -15.09 -16.32
CA PRO A 204 22.83 -14.83 -16.93
C PRO A 204 23.47 -13.55 -16.39
N ASN A 205 24.67 -13.68 -15.83
CA ASN A 205 25.36 -12.57 -15.21
C ASN A 205 25.95 -11.64 -16.29
N SER A 206 25.40 -10.44 -16.44
CA SER A 206 25.86 -9.46 -17.45
C SER A 206 27.28 -8.96 -17.24
N GLY A 207 27.83 -9.07 -16.01
CA GLY A 207 29.22 -8.75 -15.70
C GLY A 207 30.12 -9.98 -15.57
N PHE A 208 29.71 -11.14 -16.11
CA PHE A 208 30.55 -12.33 -16.16
C PHE A 208 31.75 -12.12 -17.10
N ASN A 209 32.95 -12.38 -16.60
CA ASN A 209 34.17 -12.44 -17.40
C ASN A 209 34.72 -13.86 -17.40
N GLN A 210 34.75 -14.49 -18.57
CA GLN A 210 35.23 -15.86 -18.76
C GLN A 210 36.74 -16.02 -18.53
N GLU A 211 37.51 -14.93 -18.60
CA GLU A 211 38.95 -14.92 -18.36
C GLU A 211 39.29 -14.92 -16.85
N LEU A 212 38.33 -14.60 -15.98
CA LEU A 212 38.51 -14.59 -14.53
C LEU A 212 38.14 -15.94 -13.92
N ASN A 213 38.87 -16.34 -12.88
CA ASN A 213 38.53 -17.56 -12.16
C ASN A 213 37.27 -17.36 -11.30
N PRO A 214 36.48 -18.41 -11.02
CA PRO A 214 35.35 -18.34 -10.10
C PRO A 214 35.72 -17.86 -8.68
N SER A 215 36.97 -18.08 -8.27
CA SER A 215 37.54 -17.59 -7.01
C SER A 215 37.71 -16.07 -6.97
N ASP A 216 37.74 -15.40 -8.13
CA ASP A 216 37.70 -13.94 -8.28
C ASP A 216 36.25 -13.38 -8.25
N GLY A 217 35.24 -14.21 -7.97
CA GLY A 217 33.84 -13.80 -7.88
C GLY A 217 33.11 -13.66 -9.22
N SER A 218 33.73 -14.13 -10.32
CA SER A 218 33.16 -14.08 -11.67
C SER A 218 32.31 -15.33 -11.96
N TYR A 219 31.03 -15.30 -11.62
CA TYR A 219 30.10 -16.42 -11.86
C TYR A 219 29.24 -16.23 -13.11
N LYS A 220 28.94 -17.32 -13.82
CA LYS A 220 28.13 -17.29 -15.05
C LYS A 220 26.67 -16.87 -14.80
N PHE A 221 26.14 -17.18 -13.62
CA PHE A 221 24.79 -16.83 -13.20
C PHE A 221 24.81 -16.01 -11.92
N CYS A 222 23.78 -15.21 -11.71
CA CYS A 222 23.58 -14.39 -10.51
C CYS A 222 22.09 -14.24 -10.20
N SER A 223 21.77 -13.77 -9.00
CA SER A 223 20.44 -13.30 -8.65
C SER A 223 20.32 -11.84 -9.08
N LEU A 224 19.10 -11.42 -9.37
CA LEU A 224 18.78 -10.04 -9.67
C LEU A 224 17.90 -9.49 -8.55
N LEU A 225 18.43 -8.49 -7.85
CA LEU A 225 17.69 -7.70 -6.88
C LEU A 225 17.14 -6.45 -7.58
N PHE A 226 15.90 -6.09 -7.31
CA PHE A 226 15.32 -4.83 -7.75
C PHE A 226 15.14 -3.87 -6.56
N THR A 227 15.48 -2.60 -6.76
CA THR A 227 15.13 -1.51 -5.84
C THR A 227 14.88 -0.24 -6.65
N PRO A 228 13.89 0.61 -6.31
CA PRO A 228 13.51 1.76 -7.14
C PRO A 228 14.63 2.75 -7.45
N ASP A 229 15.59 2.92 -6.55
CA ASP A 229 16.72 3.85 -6.70
C ASP A 229 17.87 3.32 -7.57
N TYR A 230 18.02 2.00 -7.67
CA TYR A 230 19.10 1.38 -8.46
C TYR A 230 18.60 0.60 -9.68
N GLY A 231 17.29 0.36 -9.77
CA GLY A 231 16.70 -0.59 -10.68
C GLY A 231 17.23 -2.00 -10.37
N ILE A 232 17.92 -2.63 -11.34
CA ILE A 232 18.40 -4.00 -11.20
C ILE A 232 19.86 -4.03 -10.74
N VAL A 233 20.11 -4.72 -9.63
CA VAL A 233 21.43 -4.96 -9.05
C VAL A 233 21.75 -6.46 -9.06
N ARG A 234 22.95 -6.81 -9.53
CA ARG A 234 23.42 -8.20 -9.54
C ARG A 234 23.82 -8.64 -8.14
N TYR A 235 23.29 -9.75 -7.66
CA TYR A 235 23.78 -10.43 -6.46
C TYR A 235 24.52 -11.70 -6.89
N THR A 236 25.84 -11.67 -6.77
CA THR A 236 26.73 -12.75 -7.17
C THR A 236 26.98 -13.72 -6.01
N PHE A 237 26.92 -15.01 -6.29
CA PHE A 237 27.18 -16.11 -5.35
C PHE A 237 27.70 -17.32 -6.16
N PRO A 238 28.44 -18.25 -5.54
CA PRO A 238 29.08 -19.36 -6.24
C PRO A 238 28.07 -20.38 -6.75
N VAL A 239 27.53 -20.17 -7.95
CA VAL A 239 26.63 -21.10 -8.63
C VAL A 239 27.04 -21.30 -10.08
N ASN A 240 27.39 -22.54 -10.39
CA ASN A 240 27.99 -22.94 -11.67
C ASN A 240 26.99 -23.62 -12.62
N LYS A 241 25.73 -23.84 -12.22
CA LYS A 241 24.69 -24.47 -13.05
C LYS A 241 23.35 -23.71 -12.93
N PRO A 242 22.63 -23.48 -14.04
CA PRO A 242 21.26 -22.95 -13.99
C PRO A 242 20.33 -24.01 -13.41
N ARG A 243 19.16 -23.58 -12.89
CA ARG A 243 18.08 -24.46 -12.46
C ARG A 243 17.71 -25.45 -13.58
N MET A 244 17.57 -26.73 -13.25
CA MET A 244 16.89 -27.71 -14.10
C MET A 244 15.39 -27.55 -13.90
N VAL A 245 14.63 -27.56 -14.99
CA VAL A 245 13.17 -27.35 -14.99
C VAL A 245 12.49 -28.44 -14.16
N THR A 246 12.06 -28.10 -12.95
CA THR A 246 11.14 -28.92 -12.15
C THR A 246 9.92 -28.07 -11.83
N ARG A 247 8.80 -28.46 -12.44
CA ARG A 247 7.46 -28.02 -12.08
C ARG A 247 7.09 -28.68 -10.75
N THR A 248 6.74 -27.91 -9.72
CA THR A 248 5.51 -28.06 -8.88
C THR A 248 5.59 -27.38 -7.50
N ALA A 249 4.40 -26.92 -7.07
CA ALA A 249 3.86 -26.63 -5.73
C ALA A 249 4.34 -25.40 -4.92
N GLU A 250 3.37 -24.77 -4.26
CA GLU A 250 3.51 -23.66 -3.31
C GLU A 250 4.50 -24.02 -2.18
N ALA A 251 5.46 -23.12 -1.91
CA ALA A 251 6.51 -23.35 -0.93
C ALA A 251 6.13 -22.78 0.45
N VAL A 252 6.20 -23.62 1.49
CA VAL A 252 6.13 -23.25 2.91
C VAL A 252 7.56 -23.11 3.44
N TYR A 253 7.86 -22.02 4.16
CA TYR A 253 9.24 -21.59 4.48
C TYR A 253 9.66 -21.91 5.93
N ASP A 254 10.92 -22.34 6.09
CA ASP A 254 11.63 -22.44 7.39
C ASP A 254 12.97 -21.67 7.27
N VAL A 255 13.22 -20.74 8.20
CA VAL A 255 13.96 -19.49 7.93
C VAL A 255 15.50 -19.62 7.99
N ASP A 256 16.04 -20.62 8.70
CA ASP A 256 17.48 -20.63 9.05
C ASP A 256 18.39 -21.43 8.09
N SER A 257 17.85 -22.29 7.22
CA SER A 257 18.66 -23.09 6.25
C SER A 257 18.71 -22.52 4.82
N ASP A 258 17.98 -21.43 4.53
CA ASP A 258 17.49 -21.15 3.18
C ASP A 258 18.28 -20.10 2.39
N PHE A 259 19.17 -19.34 3.04
CA PHE A 259 19.90 -18.22 2.41
C PHE A 259 20.85 -18.63 1.28
N THR A 260 21.33 -19.89 1.29
CA THR A 260 22.23 -20.45 0.28
C THR A 260 21.51 -21.19 -0.84
N SER A 261 20.23 -21.54 -0.66
CA SER A 261 19.48 -22.29 -1.67
C SER A 261 18.94 -21.34 -2.74
N ILE A 262 19.37 -21.53 -3.99
CA ILE A 262 18.99 -20.66 -5.11
C ILE A 262 17.46 -20.58 -5.23
N ASP A 263 16.80 -21.71 -5.09
CA ASP A 263 15.37 -21.88 -5.36
C ASP A 263 14.48 -21.12 -4.37
N LYS A 264 15.02 -20.75 -3.20
CA LYS A 264 14.24 -20.10 -2.13
C LYS A 264 14.47 -18.59 -2.01
N ARG A 265 15.29 -18.01 -2.90
CA ARG A 265 15.58 -16.56 -2.85
C ARG A 265 14.63 -15.71 -3.67
N ILE A 266 14.01 -16.26 -4.70
CA ILE A 266 13.03 -15.51 -5.49
C ILE A 266 11.86 -15.10 -4.61
N GLY A 267 11.40 -13.85 -4.73
CA GLY A 267 10.34 -13.28 -3.87
C GLY A 267 10.85 -12.74 -2.53
N GLN A 268 12.03 -13.14 -2.07
CA GLN A 268 12.55 -12.66 -0.79
C GLN A 268 13.08 -11.24 -0.88
N TRP A 269 12.93 -10.50 0.23
CA TRP A 269 13.46 -9.15 0.41
C TRP A 269 14.84 -9.20 1.05
N TYR A 270 15.75 -8.35 0.59
CA TYR A 270 17.12 -8.31 1.06
C TYR A 270 17.55 -6.89 1.41
N THR A 271 18.28 -6.75 2.51
CA THR A 271 19.12 -5.58 2.75
C THR A 271 20.48 -5.80 2.11
N PHE A 272 21.03 -4.78 1.43
CA PHE A 272 22.36 -4.86 0.82
C PHE A 272 23.01 -3.50 0.62
N GLN A 273 24.33 -3.49 0.45
CA GLN A 273 25.06 -2.35 -0.10
C GLN A 273 25.44 -2.64 -1.55
N VAL A 274 25.62 -1.61 -2.38
CA VAL A 274 26.13 -1.77 -3.74
C VAL A 274 27.62 -1.48 -3.76
N THR A 275 28.41 -2.25 -4.51
CA THR A 275 29.83 -2.01 -4.71
C THR A 275 30.18 -2.13 -6.18
N GLU A 276 31.16 -1.35 -6.64
CA GLU A 276 31.76 -1.50 -7.97
C GLU A 276 32.97 -2.43 -7.93
N ALA A 277 33.20 -3.14 -9.03
CA ALA A 277 34.43 -3.88 -9.24
C ALA A 277 35.62 -2.90 -9.30
N ARG A 278 36.63 -3.09 -8.43
CA ARG A 278 37.83 -2.26 -8.44
C ARG A 278 38.61 -2.48 -9.72
N SER A 279 38.81 -1.43 -10.52
CA SER A 279 39.76 -1.44 -11.63
C SER A 279 41.17 -1.73 -11.08
N ARG A 280 41.81 -2.83 -11.53
CA ARG A 280 43.20 -3.16 -11.18
C ARG A 280 44.21 -2.13 -11.70
N THR A 281 43.85 -1.35 -12.72
CA THR A 281 44.65 -0.26 -13.26
C THR A 281 44.19 1.09 -12.71
N LYS A 282 45.13 1.88 -12.14
CA LYS A 282 44.93 3.25 -11.61
C LYS A 282 44.55 4.29 -12.69
N SER A 283 44.19 3.88 -13.90
CA SER A 283 43.66 4.77 -14.93
C SER A 283 42.19 5.05 -14.66
N LYS A 284 41.91 6.28 -14.25
CA LYS A 284 40.57 6.84 -14.02
C LYS A 284 39.61 6.64 -15.20
N LYS A 285 38.32 6.60 -14.82
CA LYS A 285 37.08 6.70 -15.62
C LYS A 285 36.59 5.41 -16.29
N LYS A 286 35.59 4.78 -15.67
CA LYS A 286 34.52 4.10 -16.41
C LYS A 286 33.18 4.67 -15.95
N THR A 287 32.75 5.72 -16.62
CA THR A 287 31.34 6.18 -16.67
C THR A 287 30.70 5.83 -18.01
N ASP A 288 31.39 5.07 -18.88
CA ASP A 288 30.95 4.78 -20.25
C ASP A 288 30.16 3.46 -20.36
N SER A 289 29.94 2.77 -19.24
CA SER A 289 29.21 1.51 -19.19
C SER A 289 28.09 1.54 -18.15
N PRO A 290 26.93 0.91 -18.40
CA PRO A 290 25.85 0.82 -17.42
C PRO A 290 26.26 0.11 -16.13
N ALA A 291 25.72 0.57 -15.00
CA ALA A 291 26.02 0.11 -13.66
C ALA A 291 25.92 -1.40 -13.50
N ILE A 292 24.88 -2.00 -14.10
CA ILE A 292 24.64 -3.45 -14.06
C ILE A 292 25.83 -4.29 -14.55
N LEU A 293 26.73 -3.74 -15.38
CA LEU A 293 27.90 -4.48 -15.88
C LEU A 293 29.05 -4.56 -14.88
N HIS A 294 29.13 -3.60 -13.93
CA HIS A 294 30.28 -3.48 -13.03
C HIS A 294 29.92 -3.33 -11.55
N SER A 295 28.64 -3.20 -11.20
CA SER A 295 28.16 -3.16 -9.82
C SER A 295 27.60 -4.50 -9.36
N THR A 296 27.73 -4.81 -8.07
CA THR A 296 27.14 -5.99 -7.44
C THR A 296 26.70 -5.67 -6.01
N ALA A 297 25.68 -6.39 -5.52
CA ALA A 297 25.26 -6.35 -4.13
C ALA A 297 26.31 -7.03 -3.24
N ARG A 298 26.61 -6.43 -2.10
CA ARG A 298 27.47 -6.95 -1.03
C ARG A 298 26.78 -6.80 0.32
N LYS A 299 27.28 -7.51 1.34
CA LYS A 299 26.69 -7.53 2.70
C LYS A 299 25.18 -7.80 2.66
N VAL A 300 24.80 -8.75 1.80
CA VAL A 300 23.40 -9.09 1.58
C VAL A 300 22.91 -9.86 2.80
N ALA A 301 21.78 -9.45 3.36
CA ALA A 301 21.09 -10.14 4.45
C ALA A 301 19.58 -10.13 4.20
N SER A 302 18.87 -11.14 4.73
CA SER A 302 17.41 -11.19 4.62
C SER A 302 16.81 -9.96 5.30
N ALA A 303 15.74 -9.42 4.72
CA ALA A 303 15.01 -8.29 5.29
C ALA A 303 13.59 -8.74 5.62
N ASN A 304 13.14 -8.45 6.83
CA ASN A 304 11.72 -8.51 7.12
C ASN A 304 11.05 -7.31 6.44
N HIS A 305 10.10 -7.56 5.55
CA HIS A 305 9.40 -6.53 4.80
C HIS A 305 7.89 -6.78 4.89
N PRO A 306 7.07 -5.74 5.15
CA PRO A 306 5.64 -5.92 5.39
C PRO A 306 4.87 -6.39 4.15
N ARG A 307 5.46 -6.32 2.95
CA ARG A 307 4.81 -6.79 1.73
C ARG A 307 5.07 -8.25 1.48
N GLU A 308 3.99 -9.01 1.58
CA GLU A 308 3.95 -10.40 1.20
C GLU A 308 4.19 -10.58 -0.30
N THR A 309 4.94 -11.62 -0.64
CA THR A 309 5.24 -12.01 -2.01
C THR A 309 4.89 -13.46 -2.19
N VAL A 310 4.30 -13.79 -3.34
CA VAL A 310 4.03 -15.17 -3.74
C VAL A 310 4.91 -15.50 -4.94
N VAL A 311 5.36 -16.74 -5.05
CA VAL A 311 6.14 -17.21 -6.21
C VAL A 311 5.29 -18.23 -6.95
N VAL A 312 4.83 -17.87 -8.14
CA VAL A 312 4.03 -18.73 -9.02
C VAL A 312 4.80 -18.94 -10.31
N ASP A 313 5.04 -20.19 -10.69
CA ASP A 313 5.76 -20.54 -11.93
C ASP A 313 7.12 -19.80 -12.11
N GLU A 314 7.89 -19.64 -11.02
CA GLU A 314 9.18 -18.91 -10.99
C GLU A 314 9.09 -17.41 -11.31
N GLU A 315 7.90 -16.83 -11.14
CA GLU A 315 7.65 -15.40 -11.19
C GLU A 315 7.22 -14.90 -9.83
N VAL A 316 7.79 -13.76 -9.43
CA VAL A 316 7.36 -13.07 -8.22
C VAL A 316 6.06 -12.36 -8.53
N GLU A 317 5.07 -12.60 -7.68
CA GLU A 317 3.82 -11.86 -7.66
C GLU A 317 3.63 -11.17 -6.30
N LEU A 318 3.08 -9.96 -6.34
CA LEU A 318 2.71 -9.22 -5.14
C LEU A 318 1.56 -8.26 -5.43
N GLU A 319 0.81 -7.92 -4.39
CA GLU A 319 -0.27 -6.94 -4.50
C GLU A 319 0.29 -5.53 -4.60
N SER A 320 -0.28 -4.69 -5.46
CA SER A 320 0.04 -3.26 -5.55
C SER A 320 -1.23 -2.44 -5.77
N SER A 321 -1.25 -1.19 -5.32
CA SER A 321 -2.44 -0.36 -5.41
C SER A 321 -2.16 1.06 -5.88
N PHE A 322 -3.18 1.69 -6.46
CA PHE A 322 -3.12 3.07 -6.95
C PHE A 322 -4.51 3.70 -6.96
N LEU A 323 -4.57 5.03 -6.99
CA LEU A 323 -5.84 5.74 -7.17
C LEU A 323 -6.29 5.72 -8.62
N PHE A 324 -7.56 5.38 -8.85
CA PHE A 324 -8.17 5.40 -10.16
C PHE A 324 -8.24 6.82 -10.72
N ASP A 325 -7.69 6.98 -11.93
CA ASP A 325 -7.87 8.17 -12.76
C ASP A 325 -8.14 7.70 -14.20
N TYR A 326 -9.32 8.05 -14.74
CA TYR A 326 -9.66 7.72 -16.11
C TYR A 326 -8.62 8.24 -17.11
N ASN A 327 -8.03 9.42 -16.86
CA ASN A 327 -7.09 10.05 -17.79
C ASN A 327 -5.78 9.27 -17.90
N MET A 328 -5.48 8.41 -16.92
CA MET A 328 -4.38 7.47 -17.00
C MET A 328 -4.62 6.42 -18.10
N PHE A 329 -5.88 6.04 -18.33
CA PHE A 329 -6.25 4.92 -19.20
C PHE A 329 -6.72 5.33 -20.59
N GLU A 330 -7.44 6.44 -20.72
CA GLU A 330 -8.03 6.85 -21.99
C GLU A 330 -8.37 8.34 -22.04
N THR A 331 -8.61 8.85 -23.25
CA THR A 331 -9.09 10.21 -23.46
C THR A 331 -10.60 10.31 -23.20
N GLU A 332 -11.07 11.53 -22.94
CA GLU A 332 -12.50 11.80 -22.78
C GLU A 332 -13.32 11.37 -24.01
N SER A 333 -12.83 11.63 -25.22
CA SER A 333 -13.49 11.20 -26.46
C SER A 333 -13.62 9.68 -26.57
N ASN A 334 -12.62 8.92 -26.10
CA ASN A 334 -12.70 7.45 -26.11
C ASN A 334 -13.73 6.94 -25.09
N ARG A 335 -13.85 7.60 -23.93
CA ARG A 335 -14.83 7.27 -22.88
C ARG A 335 -16.27 7.33 -23.38
N LEU A 336 -16.58 8.18 -24.36
CA LEU A 336 -17.91 8.31 -24.95
C LEU A 336 -18.31 7.11 -25.83
N ILE A 337 -17.36 6.26 -26.21
CA ILE A 337 -17.61 5.10 -27.08
C ILE A 337 -18.23 3.95 -26.26
N LYS A 338 -19.53 3.71 -26.44
CA LYS A 338 -20.24 2.61 -25.75
C LYS A 338 -19.81 1.21 -26.18
N ASN A 339 -19.38 1.04 -27.43
CA ASN A 339 -18.90 -0.25 -27.92
C ASN A 339 -17.48 -0.55 -27.41
N TRP A 340 -17.35 -1.54 -26.53
CA TRP A 340 -16.06 -1.90 -25.91
C TRP A 340 -14.98 -2.33 -26.91
N TYR A 341 -15.33 -3.00 -28.00
CA TYR A 341 -14.35 -3.39 -29.02
C TYR A 341 -13.71 -2.17 -29.71
N ALA A 342 -14.51 -1.13 -29.97
CA ALA A 342 -13.99 0.14 -30.49
C ALA A 342 -13.23 0.93 -29.42
N ARG A 343 -13.78 1.04 -28.20
CA ARG A 343 -13.15 1.75 -27.07
C ARG A 343 -11.80 1.16 -26.68
N TYR A 344 -11.67 -0.17 -26.69
CA TYR A 344 -10.42 -0.88 -26.38
C TYR A 344 -9.24 -0.41 -27.25
N LYS A 345 -9.49 -0.08 -28.52
CA LYS A 345 -8.44 0.38 -29.45
C LYS A 345 -7.88 1.75 -29.07
N GLY A 346 -8.65 2.58 -28.35
CA GLY A 346 -8.23 3.88 -27.87
C GLY A 346 -7.68 3.88 -26.43
N LEU A 347 -7.63 2.72 -25.75
CA LEU A 347 -6.99 2.61 -24.44
C LEU A 347 -5.47 2.81 -24.56
N SER A 348 -4.91 3.52 -23.59
CA SER A 348 -3.50 3.85 -23.52
C SER A 348 -2.65 2.60 -23.31
N ARG A 349 -1.56 2.50 -24.07
CA ARG A 349 -0.51 1.48 -23.91
C ARG A 349 0.65 1.96 -23.02
N LYS A 350 0.51 3.16 -22.44
CA LYS A 350 1.52 3.83 -21.62
C LYS A 350 1.03 4.08 -20.19
N SER A 351 -0.15 3.56 -19.84
CA SER A 351 -0.71 3.67 -18.49
C SER A 351 0.22 3.00 -17.51
N HIS A 352 0.47 3.67 -16.39
CA HIS A 352 1.37 3.18 -15.35
C HIS A 352 1.07 3.93 -14.06
N PHE A 353 1.42 3.30 -12.94
CA PHE A 353 1.48 3.95 -11.65
C PHE A 353 2.87 3.77 -11.03
N TRP A 354 3.13 4.52 -9.96
CA TRP A 354 4.38 4.44 -9.21
C TRP A 354 4.10 3.82 -7.85
N ASP A 355 4.78 2.71 -7.60
CA ASP A 355 4.75 1.96 -6.35
C ASP A 355 6.05 2.22 -5.57
N ALA A 356 5.96 2.29 -4.24
CA ALA A 356 7.09 2.67 -3.38
C ALA A 356 8.25 1.66 -3.41
N ASP A 357 7.98 0.38 -3.66
CA ASP A 357 8.99 -0.67 -3.65
C ASP A 357 9.27 -1.24 -5.05
N LEU A 358 8.28 -1.19 -5.94
CA LEU A 358 8.40 -1.68 -7.31
C LEU A 358 8.73 -0.59 -8.33
N GLY A 359 8.66 0.68 -7.93
CA GLY A 359 8.83 1.81 -8.83
C GLY A 359 7.72 1.85 -9.88
N ARG A 360 8.08 2.06 -11.15
CA ARG A 360 7.09 2.13 -12.24
C ARG A 360 6.49 0.75 -12.54
N VAL A 361 5.17 0.65 -12.44
CA VAL A 361 4.37 -0.54 -12.80
C VAL A 361 3.51 -0.22 -14.02
N GLU A 362 3.69 -0.95 -15.12
CA GLU A 362 2.90 -0.76 -16.35
C GLU A 362 1.50 -1.40 -16.22
N VAL A 363 0.48 -0.69 -16.71
CA VAL A 363 -0.90 -1.19 -16.80
C VAL A 363 -1.30 -1.25 -18.27
N TYR A 364 -1.50 -2.45 -18.79
CA TYR A 364 -1.82 -2.64 -20.21
C TYR A 364 -3.34 -2.59 -20.48
N PRO A 365 -3.76 -2.30 -21.73
CA PRO A 365 -5.16 -2.08 -22.09
C PRO A 365 -6.16 -3.14 -21.59
N PHE A 366 -5.75 -4.40 -21.52
CA PHE A 366 -6.59 -5.48 -21.00
C PHE A 366 -7.00 -5.23 -19.54
N ILE A 367 -6.03 -4.95 -18.67
CA ILE A 367 -6.28 -4.63 -17.25
C ILE A 367 -7.00 -3.28 -17.12
N SER A 368 -6.61 -2.28 -17.91
CA SER A 368 -7.32 -0.98 -17.93
C SER A 368 -8.81 -1.16 -18.25
N MET A 369 -9.15 -2.01 -19.21
CA MET A 369 -10.53 -2.32 -19.57
C MET A 369 -11.30 -2.98 -18.42
N GLU A 370 -10.73 -4.00 -17.76
CA GLU A 370 -11.37 -4.67 -16.61
C GLU A 370 -11.69 -3.69 -15.48
N ILE A 371 -10.76 -2.80 -15.17
CA ILE A 371 -10.92 -1.77 -14.14
C ILE A 371 -12.06 -0.83 -14.49
N ILE A 372 -12.03 -0.26 -15.70
CA ILE A 372 -13.03 0.73 -16.12
C ILE A 372 -14.42 0.09 -16.17
N LYS A 373 -14.55 -1.12 -16.74
CA LYS A 373 -15.82 -1.84 -16.79
C LYS A 373 -16.41 -2.09 -15.42
N SER A 374 -15.60 -2.58 -14.48
CA SER A 374 -16.06 -2.87 -13.11
C SER A 374 -16.57 -1.60 -12.41
N ILE A 375 -15.85 -0.48 -12.56
CA ILE A 375 -16.24 0.81 -11.95
C ILE A 375 -17.51 1.38 -12.61
N GLU A 376 -17.58 1.38 -13.94
CA GLU A 376 -18.73 1.94 -14.67
C GLU A 376 -20.00 1.12 -14.41
N LYS A 377 -19.90 -0.22 -14.47
CA LYS A 377 -21.02 -1.12 -14.17
C LYS A 377 -21.53 -0.94 -12.75
N HIS A 378 -20.62 -0.84 -11.77
CA HIS A 378 -21.02 -0.57 -10.40
C HIS A 378 -21.77 0.76 -10.30
N ARG A 379 -21.27 1.82 -10.93
CA ARG A 379 -21.93 3.13 -10.93
C ARG A 379 -23.31 3.13 -11.60
N GLU A 380 -23.51 2.32 -12.64
CA GLU A 380 -24.82 2.14 -13.28
C GLU A 380 -25.85 1.44 -12.37
N THR A 381 -25.39 0.69 -11.36
CA THR A 381 -26.25 -0.01 -10.39
C THR A 381 -26.51 0.76 -9.10
N LEU A 382 -25.90 1.94 -8.92
CA LEU A 382 -26.08 2.75 -7.72
C LEU A 382 -27.41 3.53 -7.79
N GLU A 383 -28.09 3.60 -6.65
CA GLU A 383 -29.22 4.52 -6.48
C GLU A 383 -28.76 5.98 -6.67
N PRO A 384 -29.61 6.89 -7.18
CA PRO A 384 -29.20 8.26 -7.51
C PRO A 384 -28.51 9.02 -6.37
N SER A 385 -29.00 8.86 -5.13
CA SER A 385 -28.42 9.48 -3.94
C SER A 385 -27.04 8.92 -3.62
N GLU A 386 -26.83 7.61 -3.74
CA GLU A 386 -25.52 6.98 -3.56
C GLU A 386 -24.55 7.37 -4.69
N ALA A 387 -25.05 7.43 -5.92
CA ALA A 387 -24.25 7.78 -7.09
C ALA A 387 -23.64 9.18 -6.97
N GLU A 388 -24.42 10.18 -6.54
CA GLU A 388 -23.92 11.56 -6.35
C GLU A 388 -22.79 11.63 -5.31
N LEU A 389 -22.92 10.86 -4.23
CA LEU A 389 -21.93 10.81 -3.15
C LEU A 389 -20.65 10.13 -3.62
N LEU A 390 -20.78 8.93 -4.16
CA LEU A 390 -19.67 8.08 -4.57
C LEU A 390 -18.96 8.58 -5.84
N GLN A 391 -19.59 9.49 -6.60
CA GLN A 391 -18.94 10.15 -7.73
C GLN A 391 -17.71 10.97 -7.31
N LYS A 392 -17.74 11.55 -6.10
CA LYS A 392 -16.64 12.36 -5.55
C LYS A 392 -15.64 11.54 -4.73
N GLU A 393 -15.91 10.26 -4.53
CA GLU A 393 -15.00 9.39 -3.80
C GLU A 393 -13.82 8.94 -4.65
N ALA A 394 -12.64 8.98 -4.04
CA ALA A 394 -11.47 8.37 -4.63
C ALA A 394 -11.64 6.85 -4.60
N ILE A 395 -11.26 6.20 -5.70
CA ILE A 395 -11.33 4.75 -5.83
C ILE A 395 -9.89 4.23 -5.81
N VAL A 396 -9.63 3.25 -4.95
CA VAL A 396 -8.38 2.50 -4.91
C VAL A 396 -8.55 1.25 -5.77
N VAL A 397 -7.62 1.07 -6.70
CA VAL A 397 -7.51 -0.13 -7.52
C VAL A 397 -6.35 -0.96 -6.99
N VAL A 398 -6.60 -2.24 -6.77
CA VAL A 398 -5.64 -3.22 -6.28
C VAL A 398 -5.41 -4.27 -7.35
N VAL A 399 -4.16 -4.45 -7.76
CA VAL A 399 -3.75 -5.38 -8.81
C VAL A 399 -2.69 -6.34 -8.32
N ARG A 400 -2.69 -7.55 -8.88
CA ARG A 400 -1.55 -8.46 -8.82
C ARG A 400 -0.49 -7.96 -9.79
N THR A 401 0.70 -7.69 -9.29
CA THR A 401 1.84 -7.22 -10.06
C THR A 401 2.86 -8.33 -10.22
N VAL A 402 3.47 -8.42 -11.41
CA VAL A 402 4.53 -9.38 -11.73
C VAL A 402 5.71 -8.71 -12.42
N VAL A 403 6.85 -9.41 -12.45
CA VAL A 403 8.01 -9.00 -13.25
C VAL A 403 7.66 -9.04 -14.74
N HIS A 404 7.87 -7.94 -15.45
CA HIS A 404 7.54 -7.87 -16.87
C HIS A 404 8.39 -8.85 -17.69
N LYS A 405 7.82 -9.56 -18.66
CA LYS A 405 8.55 -10.54 -19.49
C LYS A 405 9.80 -9.98 -20.19
N ASN A 406 9.77 -8.68 -20.54
CA ASN A 406 10.89 -7.96 -21.15
C ASN A 406 11.66 -7.08 -20.13
N PHE A 407 11.65 -7.43 -18.84
CA PHE A 407 12.14 -6.57 -17.76
C PHE A 407 13.56 -6.04 -17.97
N MET A 408 14.48 -6.81 -18.55
CA MET A 408 15.85 -6.33 -18.85
C MET A 408 15.88 -5.26 -19.94
N MET A 409 15.00 -5.36 -20.94
CA MET A 409 14.86 -4.31 -21.96
C MET A 409 14.22 -3.07 -21.36
N ASN A 410 13.16 -3.25 -20.56
CA ASN A 410 12.51 -2.14 -19.87
C ASN A 410 13.48 -1.45 -18.91
N PHE A 411 14.31 -2.22 -18.19
CA PHE A 411 15.33 -1.69 -17.29
C PHE A 411 16.31 -0.78 -18.03
N LYS A 412 16.76 -1.11 -19.25
CA LYS A 412 17.61 -0.21 -20.06
C LYS A 412 16.98 1.15 -20.33
N ASN A 413 15.66 1.23 -20.34
CA ASN A 413 14.88 2.44 -20.55
C ASN A 413 14.21 2.97 -19.26
N TYR A 414 14.47 2.36 -18.10
CA TYR A 414 13.94 2.82 -16.82
C TYR A 414 14.50 4.22 -16.54
N PRO A 415 13.70 5.18 -16.01
CA PRO A 415 12.33 5.08 -15.49
C PRO A 415 11.19 5.22 -16.52
N MET A 416 11.48 5.27 -17.82
CA MET A 416 10.45 5.47 -18.85
C MET A 416 9.63 4.20 -19.14
N GLN A 417 10.17 3.02 -18.80
CA GLN A 417 9.50 1.74 -18.88
C GLN A 417 9.70 0.98 -17.57
N GLY A 418 8.63 0.42 -17.02
CA GLY A 418 8.61 -0.31 -15.75
C GLY A 418 9.22 -1.70 -15.86
N VAL A 419 9.91 -2.13 -14.80
CA VAL A 419 10.39 -3.52 -14.65
C VAL A 419 9.22 -4.46 -14.33
N PHE A 420 8.13 -3.92 -13.81
CA PHE A 420 6.94 -4.66 -13.40
C PHE A 420 5.72 -4.27 -14.23
N THR A 421 4.70 -5.13 -14.20
CA THR A 421 3.41 -4.88 -14.85
C THR A 421 2.27 -5.49 -14.04
N ALA A 422 1.10 -4.84 -14.10
CA ALA A 422 -0.14 -5.40 -13.59
C ALA A 422 -0.54 -6.63 -14.41
N LYS A 423 -0.69 -7.78 -13.75
CA LYS A 423 -1.10 -9.06 -14.32
C LYS A 423 -2.60 -9.28 -14.26
N LYS A 424 -3.24 -8.88 -13.17
CA LYS A 424 -4.66 -9.15 -12.89
C LYS A 424 -5.23 -8.10 -11.93
N LEU A 425 -6.50 -7.74 -12.11
CA LEU A 425 -7.28 -6.98 -11.14
C LEU A 425 -7.72 -7.87 -9.96
N GLU A 426 -7.39 -7.47 -8.73
CA GLU A 426 -7.71 -8.25 -7.51
C GLU A 426 -8.88 -7.65 -6.72
N LYS A 427 -8.91 -6.33 -6.58
CA LYS A 427 -9.94 -5.62 -5.83
C LYS A 427 -10.07 -4.18 -6.28
N ILE A 428 -11.26 -3.63 -6.16
CA ILE A 428 -11.53 -2.20 -6.27
C ILE A 428 -12.32 -1.81 -5.02
N CYS A 429 -11.99 -0.68 -4.40
CA CYS A 429 -12.76 -0.15 -3.28
C CYS A 429 -12.72 1.37 -3.23
N TYR A 430 -13.69 1.97 -2.56
CA TYR A 430 -13.63 3.37 -2.20
C TYR A 430 -12.54 3.59 -1.14
N LEU A 431 -11.75 4.65 -1.30
CA LEU A 431 -10.67 5.00 -0.37
C LEU A 431 -11.24 5.29 1.01
N ASP A 432 -12.32 6.05 1.06
CA ASP A 432 -13.03 6.40 2.28
C ASP A 432 -14.12 5.35 2.57
N GLY A 433 -14.16 4.84 3.80
CA GLY A 433 -15.06 3.76 4.21
C GLY A 433 -14.75 2.36 3.65
N GLY A 434 -13.84 2.22 2.68
CA GLY A 434 -13.33 0.92 2.23
C GLY A 434 -14.33 0.04 1.45
N ARG A 435 -15.53 0.55 1.11
CA ARG A 435 -16.60 -0.21 0.44
C ARG A 435 -16.09 -0.84 -0.85
N LEU A 436 -16.24 -2.16 -0.98
CA LEU A 436 -15.81 -2.93 -2.14
C LEU A 436 -16.69 -2.62 -3.36
N ILE A 437 -16.05 -2.45 -4.51
CA ILE A 437 -16.70 -2.40 -5.82
C ILE A 437 -16.65 -3.81 -6.42
N PRO A 438 -17.80 -4.43 -6.75
CA PRO A 438 -17.82 -5.75 -7.35
C PRO A 438 -17.03 -5.79 -8.66
N LEU A 439 -16.16 -6.78 -8.79
CA LEU A 439 -15.45 -7.02 -10.05
C LEU A 439 -16.40 -7.64 -11.06
N GLU A 440 -16.28 -7.21 -12.31
CA GLU A 440 -16.97 -7.90 -13.39
C GLU A 440 -16.36 -9.30 -13.58
N LYS A 441 -17.19 -10.33 -13.41
CA LYS A 441 -16.82 -11.70 -13.79
C LYS A 441 -17.04 -11.87 -15.30
N GLU A 442 -16.07 -12.50 -15.97
CA GLU A 442 -16.18 -12.89 -17.38
C GLU A 442 -17.38 -13.80 -17.67
#